data_AF-A0A7S2NJ62-F1
#
_entry.id   AF-A0A7S2NJ62-F1
#
_cell.length_a   1.000
_cell.length_b   1.000
_cell.length_c   1.000
_cell.angle_alpha   90.00
_cell.angle_beta   90.00
_cell.angle_gamma   90.00
#
_symmetry.space_group_name_H-M   'P 1'
#
loop_
_entity.id
_entity.type
_entity.pdbx_description
1 polymer ?
#
loop_
_entity_poly.entity_id
_entity_poly.type
_entity_poly.pdbx_seq_one_letter_code
_entity_poly.pdbx_strand_id
1 'polypeptide(L)'
;MSPFASPQRQSIPSTAGMASLRPLWESLCTELKYSNTICTGGWELLERLHSTQDRLSDGGSQSSVPLQLAAAAYLTSSMGKDLPGVSVTELARHSALNLKELFSVVIELHSRLYPGQELTEVVPAQKSFIVATIAFAKWKEFSRTLFPTGFAGATATDGEATVSLSVELGWLLYALGKCHMTTGATDPLSAYHLLASVIHLLLAHIPEEAMTSGVFWTKLESPVSVSAPCYPFPDSTLSILWSHLKAVPAEVAKQQPTVTALVTDLAEIFSLGDVTAAGALTPMGGAKLRRLLAPSALSSTVEAVRSRYDAIWASKSPLDDTFFLLPPQAPRQSSTSIPASPCRPSQHAGSTAASPRNRSSSSAGLLTPLRGSNPMGRHAAPPSTPMTSQLESVSWLSEAVPRSSSTSDLARYFNACSRSPQNDIEARLSRLCDRVRSVSSIANEQLELGQGLYYKMLLSFLKAEEQRLRQTDFSTLLANDAFHTSLLACCLESVFASYSTPGMLFPAILNYLELQPFDFGKVIESFVRHEPNLPTHLKVRATVRYM
;
A
#
# COMPACT_ATOMS: atom_id res chain seq x y z
N MET A 1 21.15 -17.10 46.17
CA MET A 1 19.84 -16.58 46.60
C MET A 1 19.99 -15.09 46.87
N SER A 2 19.55 -14.25 45.93
CA SER A 2 19.21 -12.82 46.11
C SER A 2 18.27 -12.47 44.93
N PRO A 3 17.04 -12.01 45.15
CA PRO A 3 16.09 -11.77 44.07
C PRO A 3 16.16 -10.34 43.52
N PHE A 4 15.86 -10.27 42.22
CA PHE A 4 15.65 -9.07 41.41
C PHE A 4 14.62 -8.11 42.01
N ALA A 5 14.90 -6.80 41.93
CA ALA A 5 13.90 -5.74 42.10
C ALA A 5 13.67 -5.05 40.73
N SER A 6 12.50 -5.29 40.15
CA SER A 6 11.97 -4.57 38.99
C SER A 6 11.41 -3.20 39.41
N PRO A 7 11.50 -2.14 38.60
CA PRO A 7 10.87 -0.86 38.92
C PRO A 7 9.34 -0.95 38.70
N GLN A 8 8.59 -0.69 39.77
CA GLN A 8 7.13 -0.63 39.74
C GLN A 8 6.64 0.52 38.83
N ARG A 9 5.90 0.19 37.77
CA ARG A 9 5.08 1.15 36.99
C ARG A 9 3.78 1.42 37.74
N GLN A 10 3.55 2.67 38.14
CA GLN A 10 2.29 3.12 38.75
C GLN A 10 1.20 3.25 37.67
N SER A 11 0.04 2.66 37.93
CA SER A 11 -1.18 2.82 37.14
C SER A 11 -1.86 4.15 37.47
N ILE A 12 -2.07 5.02 36.47
CA ILE A 12 -2.64 6.36 36.62
C ILE A 12 -4.19 6.30 36.55
N PRO A 13 -4.94 6.94 37.46
CA PRO A 13 -6.40 7.02 37.41
C PRO A 13 -6.90 7.98 36.31
N SER A 14 -8.04 7.66 35.68
CA SER A 14 -8.55 8.24 34.43
C SER A 14 -9.20 9.64 34.53
N THR A 15 -9.00 10.38 35.63
CA THR A 15 -9.51 11.76 35.79
C THR A 15 -8.41 12.66 36.34
N ALA A 16 -7.33 12.75 35.57
CA ALA A 16 -6.18 13.60 35.86
C ALA A 16 -6.53 15.07 35.57
N GLY A 17 -6.70 15.91 36.60
CA GLY A 17 -6.86 17.36 36.43
C GLY A 17 -5.62 18.00 35.81
N MET A 18 -5.76 19.17 35.17
CA MET A 18 -4.67 19.91 34.50
C MET A 18 -3.36 20.00 35.29
N ALA A 19 -3.43 20.14 36.62
CA ALA A 19 -2.26 20.18 37.51
C ALA A 19 -1.42 18.89 37.51
N SER A 20 -2.03 17.74 37.22
CA SER A 20 -1.36 16.43 37.16
C SER A 20 -0.76 16.11 35.78
N LEU A 21 -1.18 16.83 34.72
CA LEU A 21 -0.67 16.66 33.36
C LEU A 21 0.65 17.42 33.12
N ARG A 22 0.84 18.54 33.82
CA ARG A 22 2.03 19.39 33.68
C ARG A 22 3.36 18.67 33.89
N PRO A 23 3.58 17.91 34.97
CA PRO A 23 4.85 17.20 35.16
C PRO A 23 5.08 16.13 34.10
N LEU A 24 4.03 15.48 33.59
CA LEU A 24 4.13 14.48 32.52
C LEU A 24 4.52 15.13 31.19
N TRP A 25 3.98 16.31 30.90
CA TRP A 25 4.35 17.10 29.72
C TRP A 25 5.80 17.59 29.79
N GLU A 26 6.23 18.11 30.94
CA GLU A 26 7.61 18.57 31.16
C GLU A 26 8.61 17.41 31.05
N SER A 27 8.28 16.22 31.55
CA SER A 27 9.08 14.99 31.36
C SER A 27 9.22 14.64 29.89
N LEU A 28 8.10 14.58 29.15
CA LEU A 28 8.09 14.26 27.72
C LEU A 28 8.96 15.23 26.91
N CYS A 29 8.83 16.54 27.18
CA CYS A 29 9.60 17.57 26.51
C CYS A 29 11.11 17.45 26.79
N THR A 30 11.47 17.07 28.01
CA THR A 30 12.87 16.89 28.43
C THR A 30 13.48 15.65 27.79
N GLU A 31 12.76 14.53 27.81
CA GLU A 31 13.22 13.24 27.29
C GLU A 31 13.39 13.26 25.77
N LEU A 32 12.49 13.94 25.05
CA LEU A 32 12.56 14.09 23.59
C LEU A 32 13.28 15.36 23.13
N LYS A 33 13.86 16.13 24.06
CA LYS A 33 14.65 17.35 23.80
C LYS A 33 13.94 18.35 22.88
N TYR A 34 12.65 18.59 23.13
CA TYR A 34 11.86 19.50 22.33
C TYR A 34 12.30 20.95 22.46
N SER A 35 12.13 21.72 21.39
CA SER A 35 12.36 23.15 21.41
C SER A 35 11.36 23.83 22.34
N ASN A 36 11.77 24.93 22.96
CA ASN A 36 10.92 25.70 23.87
C ASN A 36 9.58 26.09 23.20
N THR A 37 9.59 26.35 21.89
CA THR A 37 8.39 26.64 21.09
C THR A 37 7.37 25.50 21.05
N ILE A 38 7.81 24.23 20.99
CA ILE A 38 6.93 23.06 21.03
C ILE A 38 6.42 22.87 22.46
N CYS A 39 7.30 23.03 23.46
CA CYS A 39 6.95 22.88 24.87
C CYS A 39 5.87 23.87 25.31
N THR A 40 6.03 25.17 24.97
CA THR A 40 5.07 26.21 25.33
C THR A 40 3.79 26.10 24.51
N GLY A 41 3.91 25.99 23.18
CA GLY A 41 2.75 25.91 22.29
C GLY A 41 1.89 24.66 22.52
N GLY A 42 2.53 23.51 22.83
CA GLY A 42 1.81 22.28 23.11
C GLY A 42 1.09 22.32 24.45
N TRP A 43 1.67 22.97 25.46
CA TRP A 43 0.99 23.22 26.73
C TRP A 43 -0.21 24.14 26.56
N GLU A 44 -0.08 25.24 25.81
CA GLU A 44 -1.17 26.15 25.49
C GLU A 44 -2.32 25.45 24.74
N LEU A 45 -2.00 24.53 23.81
CA LEU A 45 -3.01 23.71 23.14
C LEU A 45 -3.74 22.77 24.12
N LEU A 46 -3.02 22.13 25.04
CA LEU A 46 -3.61 21.28 26.06
C LEU A 46 -4.53 22.08 27.00
N GLU A 47 -4.14 23.30 27.40
CA GLU A 47 -4.98 24.22 28.18
C GLU A 47 -6.27 24.61 27.43
N ARG A 48 -6.16 24.91 26.13
CA ARG A 48 -7.31 25.20 25.25
C ARG A 48 -8.25 23.99 25.10
N LEU A 49 -7.69 22.78 25.03
CA LEU A 49 -8.48 21.54 24.94
C LEU A 49 -9.24 21.25 26.23
N HIS A 50 -8.61 21.44 27.40
CA HIS A 50 -9.27 21.19 28.68
C HIS A 50 -10.35 22.24 28.98
N SER A 51 -10.09 23.51 28.70
CA SER A 51 -11.08 24.59 28.86
C SER A 51 -12.31 24.44 27.94
N THR A 52 -12.16 23.79 26.77
CA THR A 52 -13.30 23.45 25.90
C THR A 52 -14.03 22.18 26.31
N GLN A 53 -13.34 21.23 26.95
CA GLN A 53 -13.92 19.96 27.42
C GLN A 53 -14.85 20.14 28.62
N ASP A 54 -14.53 21.05 29.54
CA ASP A 54 -15.39 21.41 30.68
C ASP A 54 -16.73 22.03 30.24
N ARG A 55 -16.89 22.42 28.97
CA ARG A 55 -18.14 22.99 28.43
C ARG A 55 -19.03 21.97 27.70
N LEU A 56 -18.54 20.76 27.44
CA LEU A 56 -19.16 19.77 26.53
C LEU A 56 -19.30 18.37 27.16
N SER A 57 -19.15 18.24 28.48
CA SER A 57 -19.12 16.94 29.17
C SER A 57 -20.50 16.26 29.22
N ASP A 58 -20.91 15.66 28.11
CA ASP A 58 -21.81 14.50 28.12
C ASP A 58 -21.50 13.61 26.90
N GLY A 59 -20.61 12.62 27.07
CA GLY A 59 -20.54 11.45 26.16
C GLY A 59 -19.29 11.18 25.32
N GLY A 60 -18.15 11.87 25.51
CA GLY A 60 -16.92 11.62 24.72
C GLY A 60 -15.97 10.58 25.32
N SER A 61 -15.56 9.57 24.54
CA SER A 61 -14.57 8.54 24.90
C SER A 61 -13.26 9.17 25.39
N GLN A 62 -12.89 8.98 26.67
CA GLN A 62 -11.66 9.54 27.22
C GLN A 62 -10.43 8.85 26.60
N SER A 63 -9.74 9.53 25.69
CA SER A 63 -8.46 9.06 25.14
C SER A 63 -7.38 9.03 26.23
N SER A 64 -6.45 8.07 26.13
CA SER A 64 -5.37 7.88 27.09
C SER A 64 -4.50 9.14 27.23
N VAL A 65 -4.15 9.55 28.46
CA VAL A 65 -3.34 10.76 28.72
C VAL A 65 -2.06 10.82 27.86
N PRO A 66 -1.26 9.74 27.73
CA PRO A 66 -0.10 9.72 26.82
C PRO A 66 -0.43 9.99 25.35
N LEU A 67 -1.59 9.56 24.84
CA LEU A 67 -2.02 9.84 23.46
C LEU A 67 -2.33 11.33 23.29
N GLN A 68 -2.96 11.95 24.28
CA GLN A 68 -3.29 13.38 24.24
C GLN A 68 -2.03 14.25 24.26
N LEU A 69 -1.07 13.93 25.13
CA LEU A 69 0.23 14.62 25.19
C LEU A 69 0.98 14.47 23.86
N ALA A 70 1.10 13.25 23.34
CA ALA A 70 1.77 13.01 22.07
C ALA A 70 1.08 13.72 20.89
N ALA A 71 -0.25 13.73 20.84
CA ALA A 71 -1.00 14.41 19.80
C ALA A 71 -0.84 15.94 19.87
N ALA A 72 -0.82 16.52 21.07
CA ALA A 72 -0.55 17.95 21.25
C ALA A 72 0.87 18.33 20.82
N ALA A 73 1.88 17.53 21.16
CA ALA A 73 3.25 17.72 20.69
C ALA A 73 3.33 17.68 19.16
N TYR A 74 2.69 16.68 18.54
CA TYR A 74 2.64 16.55 17.09
C TYR A 74 2.02 17.79 16.43
N LEU A 75 0.80 18.18 16.82
CA LEU A 75 0.10 19.32 16.25
C LEU A 75 0.88 20.65 16.39
N THR A 76 1.52 20.87 17.53
CA THR A 76 2.34 22.09 17.74
C THR A 76 3.56 22.12 16.81
N SER A 77 4.10 20.94 16.51
CA SER A 77 5.29 20.82 15.69
C SER A 77 5.00 20.87 14.19
N SER A 78 3.81 20.42 13.76
CA SER A 78 3.46 20.25 12.34
C SER A 78 2.62 21.39 11.76
N MET A 79 1.80 22.08 12.55
CA MET A 79 0.90 23.12 12.04
C MET A 79 1.67 24.33 11.49
N GLY A 80 1.52 24.59 10.19
CA GLY A 80 1.99 25.81 9.53
C GLY A 80 3.51 25.92 9.29
N LYS A 81 4.23 24.79 9.21
CA LYS A 81 5.69 24.78 8.93
C LYS A 81 6.04 23.78 7.82
N ASP A 82 6.98 24.18 6.95
CA ASP A 82 7.50 23.39 5.82
C ASP A 82 8.53 22.31 6.21
N LEU A 83 8.89 22.20 7.50
CA LEU A 83 9.90 21.27 8.02
C LEU A 83 9.24 20.12 8.78
N PRO A 84 9.86 18.92 8.82
CA PRO A 84 9.31 17.81 9.58
C PRO A 84 9.28 18.21 11.06
N GLY A 85 8.07 18.41 11.58
CA GLY A 85 7.82 18.47 13.01
C GLY A 85 8.25 17.16 13.69
N VAL A 86 7.90 17.03 14.96
CA VAL A 86 8.15 15.81 15.73
C VAL A 86 7.56 14.61 14.98
N SER A 87 8.35 13.55 14.81
CA SER A 87 7.89 12.36 14.11
C SER A 87 6.86 11.58 14.94
N VAL A 88 5.78 11.15 14.29
CA VAL A 88 4.72 10.34 14.92
C VAL A 88 5.27 9.01 15.43
N THR A 89 6.27 8.44 14.75
CA THR A 89 6.92 7.19 15.18
C THR A 89 7.85 7.38 16.36
N GLU A 90 8.50 8.53 16.49
CA GLU A 90 9.32 8.88 17.64
C GLU A 90 8.45 9.01 18.90
N LEU A 91 7.33 9.73 18.77
CA LEU A 91 6.31 9.85 19.81
C LEU A 91 5.76 8.48 20.23
N ALA A 92 5.40 7.64 19.25
CA ALA A 92 4.83 6.33 19.51
C ALA A 92 5.84 5.36 20.12
N ARG A 93 7.11 5.43 19.71
CA ARG A 93 8.19 4.65 20.30
C ARG A 93 8.41 5.02 21.76
N HIS A 94 8.52 6.32 22.03
CA HIS A 94 8.81 6.85 23.36
C HIS A 94 7.69 6.56 24.36
N SER A 95 6.44 6.82 23.96
CA SER A 95 5.28 6.68 24.85
C SER A 95 4.63 5.29 24.79
N ALA A 96 5.23 4.33 24.07
CA ALA A 96 4.66 3.02 23.79
C ALA A 96 3.19 3.09 23.32
N LEU A 97 2.95 3.83 22.24
CA LEU A 97 1.62 4.08 21.69
C LEU A 97 1.36 3.27 20.43
N ASN A 98 0.09 2.94 20.23
CA ASN A 98 -0.38 2.44 18.95
C ASN A 98 -0.47 3.60 17.95
N LEU A 99 0.25 3.51 16.83
CA LEU A 99 0.33 4.57 15.83
C LEU A 99 -1.04 4.90 15.22
N LYS A 100 -1.92 3.91 15.05
CA LYS A 100 -3.29 4.10 14.53
C LYS A 100 -4.15 4.91 15.52
N GLU A 101 -4.03 4.62 16.81
CA GLU A 101 -4.72 5.38 17.86
C GLU A 101 -4.18 6.81 17.92
N LEU A 102 -2.87 6.99 17.82
CA LEU A 102 -2.24 8.31 17.81
C LEU A 102 -2.75 9.16 16.63
N PHE A 103 -2.81 8.59 15.42
CA PHE A 103 -3.41 9.29 14.27
C PHE A 103 -4.88 9.67 14.51
N SER A 104 -5.67 8.78 15.11
CA SER A 104 -7.08 9.06 15.42
C SER A 104 -7.22 10.24 16.38
N VAL A 105 -6.41 10.25 17.45
CA VAL A 105 -6.43 11.32 18.46
C VAL A 105 -5.92 12.63 17.88
N VAL A 106 -4.88 12.62 17.03
CA VAL A 106 -4.39 13.82 16.32
C VAL A 106 -5.51 14.46 15.49
N ILE A 107 -6.23 13.67 14.70
CA ILE A 107 -7.34 14.16 13.86
C ILE A 107 -8.48 14.69 14.73
N GLU A 108 -8.84 13.95 15.79
CA GLU A 108 -9.89 14.35 16.72
C GLU A 108 -9.57 15.69 17.39
N LEU A 109 -8.37 15.83 17.98
CA LEU A 109 -7.94 17.06 18.65
C LEU A 109 -7.88 18.23 17.68
N HIS A 110 -7.37 18.02 16.46
CA HIS A 110 -7.35 19.05 15.43
C HIS A 110 -8.77 19.53 15.10
N SER A 111 -9.70 18.60 14.87
CA SER A 111 -11.10 18.95 14.53
C SER A 111 -11.81 19.76 15.62
N ARG A 112 -11.43 19.53 16.89
CA ARG A 112 -11.94 20.27 18.05
C ARG A 112 -11.34 21.66 18.16
N LEU A 113 -10.04 21.80 17.88
CA LEU A 113 -9.32 23.07 18.01
C LEU A 113 -9.56 24.01 16.82
N TYR A 114 -9.75 23.45 15.63
CA TYR A 114 -9.83 24.16 14.35
C TYR A 114 -10.99 23.61 13.49
N PRO A 115 -12.25 23.84 13.90
CA PRO A 115 -13.40 23.32 13.17
C PRO A 115 -13.46 23.90 11.75
N GLY A 116 -13.65 23.02 10.76
CA GLY A 116 -13.72 23.40 9.33
C GLY A 116 -12.37 23.55 8.63
N GLN A 117 -11.24 23.34 9.31
CA GLN A 117 -9.91 23.29 8.68
C GLN A 117 -9.49 21.83 8.46
N GLU A 118 -8.90 21.53 7.30
CA GLU A 118 -8.32 20.21 7.01
C GLU A 118 -6.87 20.13 7.49
N LEU A 119 -6.53 19.04 8.17
CA LEU A 119 -5.15 18.73 8.57
C LEU A 119 -4.46 17.96 7.43
N THR A 120 -3.70 18.66 6.60
CA THR A 120 -3.02 18.07 5.44
C THR A 120 -1.68 17.43 5.80
N GLU A 121 -1.05 17.90 6.87
CA GLU A 121 0.30 17.57 7.33
C GLU A 121 0.41 16.12 7.84
N VAL A 122 -0.69 15.55 8.35
CA VAL A 122 -0.73 14.16 8.85
C VAL A 122 -0.89 13.14 7.71
N VAL A 123 -1.41 13.56 6.56
CA VAL A 123 -1.79 12.67 5.46
C VAL A 123 -0.59 11.91 4.87
N PRO A 124 0.58 12.54 4.61
CA PRO A 124 1.76 11.80 4.13
C PRO A 124 2.23 10.72 5.10
N ALA A 125 2.24 11.00 6.41
CA ALA A 125 2.63 10.04 7.44
C ALA A 125 1.64 8.85 7.53
N GLN A 126 0.34 9.11 7.43
CA GLN A 126 -0.69 8.05 7.39
C GLN A 126 -0.54 7.16 6.16
N LYS A 127 -0.36 7.75 4.97
CA LYS A 127 -0.13 7.00 3.74
C LYS A 127 1.14 6.15 3.83
N SER A 128 2.24 6.76 4.28
CA SER A 128 3.52 6.06 4.47
C SER A 128 3.39 4.90 5.47
N PHE A 129 2.66 5.09 6.58
CA PHE A 129 2.39 4.02 7.55
C PHE A 129 1.60 2.85 6.94
N ILE A 130 0.55 3.12 6.16
CA ILE A 130 -0.23 2.06 5.49
C ILE A 130 0.66 1.29 4.52
N VAL A 131 1.41 1.99 3.68
CA VAL A 131 2.31 1.37 2.69
C VAL A 131 3.39 0.54 3.38
N ALA A 132 4.06 1.09 4.39
CA ALA A 132 5.11 0.39 5.13
C ALA A 132 4.57 -0.83 5.88
N THR A 133 3.36 -0.76 6.44
CA THR A 133 2.70 -1.91 7.08
C THR A 133 2.50 -3.06 6.08
N ILE A 134 2.03 -2.73 4.88
CA ILE A 134 1.81 -3.72 3.82
C ILE A 134 3.14 -4.30 3.33
N ALA A 135 4.13 -3.44 3.04
CA ALA A 135 5.45 -3.86 2.60
C ALA A 135 6.17 -4.72 3.64
N PHE A 136 6.08 -4.36 4.92
CA PHE A 136 6.70 -5.12 6.01
C PHE A 136 6.05 -6.50 6.20
N ALA A 137 4.72 -6.58 6.06
CA ALA A 137 4.04 -7.88 6.08
C ALA A 137 4.52 -8.78 4.93
N LYS A 138 4.70 -8.21 3.73
CA LYS A 138 5.27 -8.94 2.58
C LYS A 138 6.74 -9.30 2.76
N TRP A 139 7.56 -8.42 3.34
CA TRP A 139 8.93 -8.74 3.70
C TRP A 139 9.01 -9.91 4.70
N LYS A 140 8.15 -9.96 5.71
CA LYS A 140 8.05 -11.09 6.65
C LYS A 140 7.60 -12.40 6.00
N GLU A 141 6.79 -12.32 4.95
CA GLU A 141 6.39 -13.47 4.14
C GLU A 141 7.58 -13.98 3.32
N PHE A 142 8.20 -13.09 2.53
CA PHE A 142 9.31 -13.42 1.65
C PHE A 142 10.60 -13.79 2.37
N SER A 143 10.89 -13.19 3.53
CA SER A 143 12.05 -13.59 4.35
C SER A 143 11.97 -15.05 4.77
N ARG A 144 10.77 -15.53 5.15
CA ARG A 144 10.57 -16.95 5.52
C ARG A 144 10.66 -17.90 4.34
N THR A 145 10.22 -17.49 3.15
CA THR A 145 10.19 -18.37 1.97
C THR A 145 11.50 -18.37 1.20
N LEU A 146 12.13 -17.20 1.02
CA LEU A 146 13.34 -17.02 0.22
C LEU A 146 14.63 -17.11 1.05
N PHE A 147 14.56 -16.83 2.35
CA PHE A 147 15.71 -16.86 3.26
C PHE A 147 15.40 -17.67 4.54
N PRO A 148 15.02 -18.97 4.43
CA PRO A 148 14.54 -19.76 5.57
C PRO A 148 15.59 -19.93 6.68
N THR A 149 16.88 -19.85 6.35
CA THR A 149 18.01 -19.90 7.28
C THR A 149 18.69 -18.54 7.48
N GLY A 150 18.03 -17.45 7.09
CA GLY A 150 18.63 -16.11 7.04
C GLY A 150 19.71 -16.00 5.97
N PHE A 151 20.66 -15.09 6.14
CA PHE A 151 21.76 -14.86 5.20
C PHE A 151 23.00 -15.74 5.48
N ALA A 152 23.02 -16.48 6.58
CA ALA A 152 24.19 -17.24 7.01
C ALA A 152 24.14 -18.74 6.70
N GLY A 153 22.98 -19.25 6.30
CA GLY A 153 22.81 -20.70 6.10
C GLY A 153 22.71 -21.49 7.40
N ALA A 154 22.56 -22.81 7.28
CA ALA A 154 22.38 -23.72 8.42
C ALA A 154 23.65 -23.91 9.29
N THR A 155 24.77 -23.29 8.92
CA THR A 155 26.09 -23.45 9.54
C THR A 155 26.38 -22.42 10.64
N ALA A 156 25.47 -21.47 10.90
CA ALA A 156 25.63 -20.46 11.94
C ALA A 156 25.54 -21.05 13.36
N THR A 157 26.46 -20.64 14.24
CA THR A 157 26.51 -21.08 15.65
C THR A 157 25.32 -20.59 16.49
N ASP A 158 24.72 -19.46 16.10
CA ASP A 158 23.50 -18.88 16.70
C ASP A 158 22.48 -18.57 15.59
N GLY A 159 21.76 -19.61 15.16
CA GLY A 159 20.86 -19.55 14.01
C GLY A 159 19.70 -18.57 14.20
N GLU A 160 19.14 -18.45 15.41
CA GLU A 160 17.97 -17.59 15.66
C GLU A 160 18.33 -16.10 15.63
N ALA A 161 19.42 -15.72 16.31
CA ALA A 161 19.91 -14.33 16.28
C ALA A 161 20.31 -13.91 14.86
N THR A 162 20.96 -14.81 14.11
CA THR A 162 21.39 -14.54 12.74
C THR A 162 20.22 -14.38 11.77
N VAL A 163 19.16 -15.19 11.93
CA VAL A 163 17.91 -15.02 11.18
C VAL A 163 17.25 -13.68 11.52
N SER A 164 17.20 -13.30 12.80
CA SER A 164 16.66 -12.01 13.23
C SER A 164 17.43 -10.84 12.60
N LEU A 165 18.76 -10.86 12.63
CA LEU A 165 19.62 -9.85 11.99
C LEU A 165 19.44 -9.80 10.47
N SER A 166 19.21 -10.96 9.83
CA SER A 166 18.97 -11.02 8.38
C SER A 166 17.64 -10.36 8.01
N VAL A 167 16.59 -10.61 8.80
CA VAL A 167 15.28 -9.97 8.63
C VAL A 167 15.37 -8.47 8.88
N GLU A 168 16.13 -8.05 9.89
CA GLU A 168 16.39 -6.64 10.18
C GLU A 168 17.14 -5.96 9.03
N LEU A 169 18.25 -6.53 8.57
CA LEU A 169 19.05 -5.95 7.50
C LEU A 169 18.24 -5.78 6.22
N GLY A 170 17.49 -6.81 5.79
CA GLY A 170 16.72 -6.69 4.55
C GLY A 170 15.60 -5.64 4.64
N TRP A 171 15.01 -5.43 5.81
CA TRP A 171 14.08 -4.31 6.01
C TRP A 171 14.78 -2.95 6.05
N LEU A 172 15.96 -2.86 6.67
CA LEU A 172 16.77 -1.65 6.68
C LEU A 172 17.19 -1.24 5.27
N LEU A 173 17.58 -2.19 4.41
CA LEU A 173 17.89 -1.93 3.00
C LEU A 173 16.68 -1.42 2.24
N TYR A 174 15.49 -1.98 2.50
CA TYR A 174 14.25 -1.48 1.94
C TYR A 174 13.94 -0.05 2.42
N ALA A 175 14.05 0.21 3.72
CA ALA A 175 13.81 1.54 4.30
C ALA A 175 14.79 2.59 3.77
N LEU A 176 16.07 2.22 3.61
CA LEU A 176 17.09 3.08 3.01
C LEU A 176 16.81 3.33 1.53
N GLY A 177 16.44 2.29 0.77
CA GLY A 177 16.03 2.44 -0.64
C GLY A 177 14.80 3.34 -0.78
N LYS A 178 13.82 3.23 0.12
CA LYS A 178 12.61 4.06 0.13
C LYS A 178 12.94 5.55 0.31
N CYS A 179 14.00 5.87 1.07
CA CYS A 179 14.48 7.25 1.20
C CYS A 179 15.01 7.84 -0.13
N HIS A 180 15.37 7.01 -1.11
CA HIS A 180 15.82 7.46 -2.44
C HIS A 180 14.70 7.50 -3.49
N MET A 181 13.48 7.10 -3.14
CA MET A 181 12.35 7.16 -4.06
C MET A 181 11.98 8.63 -4.34
N THR A 182 12.22 9.07 -5.57
CA THR A 182 11.87 10.44 -6.02
C THR A 182 10.37 10.59 -6.27
N THR A 183 9.69 9.51 -6.65
CA THR A 183 8.24 9.44 -6.85
C THR A 183 7.69 8.12 -6.32
N GLY A 184 6.43 8.12 -5.86
CA GLY A 184 5.74 6.88 -5.46
C GLY A 184 6.09 6.31 -4.08
N ALA A 185 6.83 7.03 -3.21
CA ALA A 185 7.14 6.54 -1.85
C ALA A 185 5.88 6.24 -0.99
N THR A 186 4.77 6.91 -1.29
CA THR A 186 3.46 6.69 -0.66
C THR A 186 2.51 5.84 -1.51
N ASP A 187 2.97 5.31 -2.64
CA ASP A 187 2.22 4.42 -3.51
C ASP A 187 2.54 2.96 -3.14
N PRO A 188 1.52 2.15 -2.75
CA PRO A 188 1.74 0.75 -2.38
C PRO A 188 2.41 -0.09 -3.48
N LEU A 189 2.12 0.19 -4.75
CA LEU A 189 2.62 -0.60 -5.87
C LEU A 189 4.11 -0.32 -6.12
N SER A 190 4.51 0.94 -6.16
CA SER A 190 5.91 1.36 -6.27
C SER A 190 6.74 0.84 -5.09
N ALA A 191 6.21 0.97 -3.88
CA ALA A 191 6.81 0.43 -2.67
C ALA A 191 7.00 -1.10 -2.72
N TYR A 192 6.06 -1.85 -3.31
CA TYR A 192 6.21 -3.28 -3.51
C TYR A 192 7.32 -3.65 -4.48
N HIS A 193 7.37 -2.97 -5.62
CA HIS A 193 8.38 -3.25 -6.63
C HIS A 193 9.79 -2.88 -6.14
N LEU A 194 9.92 -1.84 -5.31
CA LEU A 194 11.17 -1.57 -4.60
C LEU A 194 11.55 -2.73 -3.66
N LEU A 195 10.60 -3.27 -2.89
CA LEU A 195 10.85 -4.44 -2.05
C LEU A 195 11.31 -5.65 -2.89
N ALA A 196 10.69 -5.87 -4.05
CA ALA A 196 11.09 -6.91 -4.98
C ALA A 196 12.52 -6.71 -5.51
N SER A 197 12.92 -5.47 -5.83
CA SER A 197 14.30 -5.15 -6.22
C SER A 197 15.31 -5.37 -5.10
N VAL A 198 14.96 -5.04 -3.85
CA VAL A 198 15.82 -5.30 -2.68
C VAL A 198 15.98 -6.80 -2.45
N ILE A 199 14.91 -7.58 -2.60
CA ILE A 199 14.98 -9.05 -2.55
C ILE A 199 15.91 -9.59 -3.65
N HIS A 200 15.83 -9.07 -4.88
CA HIS A 200 16.72 -9.43 -5.96
C HIS A 200 18.19 -9.10 -5.63
N LEU A 201 18.47 -7.90 -5.14
CA LEU A 201 19.81 -7.48 -4.71
C LEU A 201 20.38 -8.44 -3.64
N LEU A 202 19.57 -8.78 -2.64
CA LEU A 202 19.94 -9.72 -1.59
C LEU A 202 20.23 -11.11 -2.15
N LEU A 203 19.29 -11.71 -2.91
CA LEU A 203 19.46 -13.05 -3.48
C LEU A 203 20.71 -13.17 -4.36
N ALA A 204 21.09 -12.10 -5.06
CA ALA A 204 22.31 -12.09 -5.87
C ALA A 204 23.61 -12.12 -5.05
N HIS A 205 23.57 -11.62 -3.81
CA HIS A 205 24.74 -11.44 -2.96
C HIS A 205 24.77 -12.34 -1.72
N ILE A 206 23.72 -13.12 -1.41
CA ILE A 206 23.78 -14.03 -0.26
C ILE A 206 24.92 -15.05 -0.39
N PRO A 207 25.52 -15.47 0.74
CA PRO A 207 26.45 -16.60 0.80
C PRO A 207 25.83 -17.90 0.25
N GLU A 208 26.67 -18.81 -0.25
CA GLU A 208 26.22 -20.07 -0.88
C GLU A 208 25.48 -20.95 0.15
N GLU A 209 25.92 -20.90 1.40
CA GLU A 209 25.34 -21.66 2.51
C GLU A 209 23.88 -21.25 2.80
N ALA A 210 23.50 -20.03 2.42
CA ALA A 210 22.16 -19.50 2.60
C ALA A 210 21.21 -19.79 1.43
N MET A 211 21.71 -20.32 0.31
CA MET A 211 20.92 -20.62 -0.90
C MET A 211 20.09 -21.91 -0.75
N THR A 212 19.22 -21.93 0.27
CA THR A 212 18.49 -23.14 0.72
C THR A 212 17.00 -23.11 0.38
N SER A 213 16.48 -21.99 -0.13
CA SER A 213 15.08 -21.84 -0.49
C SER A 213 14.64 -22.81 -1.59
N GLY A 214 13.75 -23.74 -1.22
CA GLY A 214 13.13 -24.70 -2.12
C GLY A 214 12.10 -24.12 -3.09
N VAL A 215 11.73 -22.84 -2.97
CA VAL A 215 10.74 -22.20 -3.86
C VAL A 215 11.38 -21.43 -5.04
N PHE A 216 12.67 -21.13 -4.93
CA PHE A 216 13.43 -20.36 -5.91
C PHE A 216 14.63 -21.14 -6.47
N TRP A 217 15.58 -21.54 -5.62
CA TRP A 217 16.86 -22.14 -6.07
C TRP A 217 16.69 -23.49 -6.78
N THR A 218 15.70 -24.29 -6.37
CA THR A 218 15.39 -25.60 -6.98
C THR A 218 14.78 -25.52 -8.37
N LYS A 219 14.26 -24.34 -8.76
CA LYS A 219 13.62 -24.12 -10.07
C LYS A 219 14.59 -23.66 -11.16
N LEU A 220 15.86 -23.45 -10.83
CA LEU A 220 16.88 -23.03 -11.78
C LEU A 220 17.44 -24.26 -12.50
N GLU A 221 17.34 -24.30 -13.83
CA GLU A 221 17.66 -25.49 -14.67
C GLU A 221 19.16 -25.80 -14.84
N SER A 222 20.03 -25.08 -14.13
CA SER A 222 21.43 -25.45 -13.87
C SER A 222 21.88 -24.67 -12.64
N PRO A 223 22.88 -25.14 -11.86
CA PRO A 223 23.49 -24.26 -10.88
C PRO A 223 24.14 -23.13 -11.67
N VAL A 224 23.50 -21.95 -11.73
CA VAL A 224 24.18 -20.68 -12.00
C VAL A 224 25.45 -20.75 -11.17
N SER A 225 26.63 -20.78 -11.79
CA SER A 225 27.90 -20.99 -11.08
C SER A 225 27.97 -20.01 -9.91
N VAL A 226 27.64 -20.50 -8.71
CA VAL A 226 27.34 -19.70 -7.51
C VAL A 226 28.61 -19.01 -6.98
N SER A 227 29.77 -19.46 -7.48
CA SER A 227 31.10 -19.04 -7.06
C SER A 227 31.33 -17.52 -7.09
N ALA A 228 30.60 -16.77 -7.91
CA ALA A 228 30.63 -15.31 -7.92
C ALA A 228 29.21 -14.70 -7.81
N PRO A 229 29.04 -13.57 -7.10
CA PRO A 229 27.78 -12.85 -7.08
C PRO A 229 27.49 -12.30 -8.48
N CYS A 230 26.29 -12.63 -8.98
CA CYS A 230 25.82 -12.22 -10.29
C CYS A 230 24.65 -11.26 -10.09
N TYR A 231 24.90 -9.97 -10.26
CA TYR A 231 23.88 -8.94 -10.25
C TYR A 231 24.07 -8.02 -11.45
N PRO A 232 23.02 -7.76 -12.26
CA PRO A 232 21.70 -8.37 -12.20
C PRO A 232 21.72 -9.87 -12.55
N PHE A 233 20.65 -10.60 -12.23
CA PHE A 233 20.51 -12.00 -12.63
C PHE A 233 20.22 -12.12 -14.14
N PRO A 234 20.53 -13.27 -14.77
CA PRO A 234 20.10 -13.54 -16.15
C PRO A 234 18.57 -13.51 -16.30
N ASP A 235 18.07 -13.15 -17.50
CA ASP A 235 16.63 -12.99 -17.78
C ASP A 235 15.79 -14.23 -17.43
N SER A 236 16.32 -15.43 -17.65
CA SER A 236 15.66 -16.69 -17.30
C SER A 236 15.42 -16.82 -15.79
N THR A 237 16.39 -16.38 -14.98
CA THR A 237 16.30 -16.38 -13.51
C THR A 237 15.37 -15.28 -13.01
N LEU A 238 15.45 -14.09 -13.61
CA LEU A 238 14.56 -12.97 -13.31
C LEU A 238 13.09 -13.32 -13.58
N SER A 239 12.79 -14.02 -14.67
CA SER A 239 11.43 -14.49 -14.99
C SER A 239 10.84 -15.36 -13.87
N ILE A 240 11.63 -16.30 -13.33
CA ILE A 240 11.23 -17.16 -12.21
C ILE A 240 11.02 -16.34 -10.94
N LEU A 241 11.94 -15.40 -10.65
CA LEU A 241 11.84 -14.53 -9.48
C LEU A 241 10.59 -13.66 -9.52
N TRP A 242 10.35 -12.96 -10.64
CA TRP A 242 9.20 -12.07 -10.81
C TRP A 242 7.88 -12.83 -10.80
N SER A 243 7.86 -14.05 -11.36
CA SER A 243 6.71 -14.95 -11.24
C SER A 243 6.42 -15.32 -9.78
N HIS A 244 7.45 -15.69 -9.00
CA HIS A 244 7.28 -16.02 -7.59
C HIS A 244 6.83 -14.82 -6.75
N LEU A 245 7.41 -13.64 -7.00
CA LEU A 245 7.07 -12.40 -6.33
C LEU A 245 5.79 -11.76 -6.87
N LYS A 246 5.17 -12.28 -7.94
CA LYS A 246 4.09 -11.59 -8.67
C LYS A 246 4.44 -10.12 -9.01
N ALA A 247 5.72 -9.86 -9.26
CA ALA A 247 6.23 -8.52 -9.57
C ALA A 247 6.15 -8.28 -11.07
N VAL A 248 5.83 -7.06 -11.48
CA VAL A 248 5.71 -6.69 -12.89
C VAL A 248 7.07 -6.15 -13.38
N PRO A 249 7.74 -6.80 -14.35
CA PRO A 249 9.11 -6.42 -14.74
C PRO A 249 9.26 -4.95 -15.16
N ALA A 250 8.25 -4.38 -15.84
CA ALA A 250 8.25 -2.98 -16.23
C ALA A 250 8.22 -2.02 -15.01
N GLU A 251 7.47 -2.36 -13.96
CA GLU A 251 7.41 -1.58 -12.73
C GLU A 251 8.68 -1.73 -11.89
N VAL A 252 9.29 -2.92 -11.89
CA VAL A 252 10.61 -3.14 -11.26
C VAL A 252 11.68 -2.31 -11.96
N ALA A 253 11.66 -2.24 -13.29
CA ALA A 253 12.61 -1.43 -14.06
C ALA A 253 12.53 0.07 -13.73
N LYS A 254 11.34 0.59 -13.38
CA LYS A 254 11.16 1.97 -12.90
C LYS A 254 11.89 2.24 -11.58
N GLN A 255 12.11 1.20 -10.76
CA GLN A 255 12.84 1.32 -9.48
C GLN A 255 14.37 1.25 -9.65
N GLN A 256 14.88 0.99 -10.85
CA GLN A 256 16.31 0.85 -11.10
C GLN A 256 17.16 2.04 -10.60
N PRO A 257 16.79 3.31 -10.82
CA PRO A 257 17.55 4.45 -10.29
C PRO A 257 17.64 4.45 -8.76
N THR A 258 16.54 4.10 -8.09
CA THR A 258 16.45 3.97 -6.63
C THR A 258 17.37 2.89 -6.11
N VAL A 259 17.41 1.73 -6.80
CA VAL A 259 18.29 0.61 -6.43
C VAL A 259 19.76 0.97 -6.67
N THR A 260 20.07 1.66 -7.77
CA THR A 260 21.42 2.16 -8.02
C THR A 260 21.88 3.10 -6.91
N ALA A 261 21.03 4.03 -6.46
CA ALA A 261 21.35 4.92 -5.32
C ALA A 261 21.55 4.15 -4.01
N LEU A 262 20.73 3.11 -3.74
CA LEU A 262 20.93 2.22 -2.59
C LEU A 262 22.28 1.49 -2.65
N VAL A 263 22.65 0.95 -3.81
CA VAL A 263 23.95 0.28 -3.98
C VAL A 263 25.11 1.27 -3.87
N THR A 264 24.94 2.52 -4.31
CA THR A 264 25.92 3.59 -4.10
C THR A 264 26.12 3.88 -2.62
N ASP A 265 25.05 3.99 -1.82
CA ASP A 265 25.16 4.13 -0.36
C ASP A 265 25.95 2.96 0.25
N LEU A 266 25.65 1.72 -0.15
CA LEU A 266 26.40 0.55 0.32
C LEU A 266 27.87 0.59 -0.10
N ALA A 267 28.15 1.06 -1.33
CA ALA A 267 29.49 1.21 -1.84
C ALA A 267 30.29 2.26 -1.06
N GLU A 268 29.66 3.36 -0.65
CA GLU A 268 30.26 4.38 0.21
C GLU A 268 30.52 3.85 1.63
N ILE A 269 29.51 3.24 2.26
CA ILE A 269 29.62 2.71 3.64
C ILE A 269 30.74 1.69 3.75
N PHE A 270 30.83 0.78 2.78
CA PHE A 270 31.73 -0.38 2.88
C PHE A 270 32.93 -0.33 1.94
N SER A 271 33.10 0.75 1.17
CA SER A 271 34.15 0.89 0.14
C SER A 271 34.13 -0.31 -0.83
N LEU A 272 33.02 -0.48 -1.56
CA LEU A 272 32.80 -1.59 -2.50
C LEU A 272 33.30 -1.30 -3.94
N GLY A 273 33.72 -0.07 -4.20
CA GLY A 273 34.17 0.39 -5.53
C GLY A 273 33.04 0.98 -6.37
N ASP A 274 33.28 1.13 -7.66
CA ASP A 274 32.35 1.81 -8.57
C ASP A 274 31.06 1.02 -8.81
N VAL A 275 29.94 1.76 -8.93
CA VAL A 275 28.61 1.24 -9.22
C VAL A 275 28.24 1.60 -10.66
N THR A 276 27.88 0.60 -11.45
CA THR A 276 27.44 0.81 -12.83
C THR A 276 26.03 1.44 -12.89
N ALA A 277 25.63 1.97 -14.04
CA ALA A 277 24.27 2.50 -14.24
C ALA A 277 23.16 1.45 -13.97
N ALA A 278 23.47 0.16 -14.17
CA ALA A 278 22.58 -0.96 -13.87
C ALA A 278 22.58 -1.35 -12.37
N GLY A 279 23.27 -0.59 -11.50
CA GLY A 279 23.38 -0.87 -10.07
C GLY A 279 24.30 -2.05 -9.76
N ALA A 280 25.05 -2.57 -10.74
CA ALA A 280 26.00 -3.66 -10.53
C ALA A 280 27.33 -3.16 -9.98
N LEU A 281 27.88 -3.92 -9.03
CA LEU A 281 29.22 -3.73 -8.46
C LEU A 281 30.28 -4.45 -9.32
N THR A 282 31.54 -4.04 -9.16
CA THR A 282 32.67 -4.84 -9.66
C THR A 282 32.64 -6.26 -9.03
N PRO A 283 33.22 -7.29 -9.68
CA PRO A 283 33.27 -8.64 -9.10
C PRO A 283 33.88 -8.69 -7.69
N MET A 284 34.90 -7.86 -7.43
CA MET A 284 35.48 -7.69 -6.09
C MET A 284 34.50 -7.02 -5.12
N GLY A 285 33.80 -5.96 -5.55
CA GLY A 285 32.79 -5.28 -4.74
C GLY A 285 31.64 -6.21 -4.36
N GLY A 286 31.12 -6.97 -5.32
CA GLY A 286 30.09 -7.97 -5.09
C GLY A 286 30.56 -9.07 -4.12
N ALA A 287 31.77 -9.60 -4.30
CA ALA A 287 32.33 -10.61 -3.40
C ALA A 287 32.53 -10.07 -1.97
N LYS A 288 32.91 -8.79 -1.83
CA LYS A 288 33.00 -8.11 -0.54
C LYS A 288 31.62 -7.93 0.10
N LEU A 289 30.61 -7.51 -0.68
CA LEU A 289 29.22 -7.42 -0.20
C LEU A 289 28.69 -8.77 0.28
N ARG A 290 28.96 -9.86 -0.46
CA ARG A 290 28.61 -11.22 -0.02
C ARG A 290 29.23 -11.58 1.33
N ARG A 291 30.50 -11.22 1.58
CA ARG A 291 31.16 -11.44 2.87
C ARG A 291 30.55 -10.62 4.00
N LEU A 292 30.00 -9.44 3.73
CA LEU A 292 29.30 -8.61 4.71
C LEU A 292 27.96 -9.22 5.15
N LEU A 293 27.34 -10.03 4.30
CA LEU A 293 26.12 -10.78 4.61
C LEU A 293 26.40 -12.10 5.38
N ALA A 294 27.67 -12.50 5.50
CA ALA A 294 28.07 -13.68 6.26
C ALA A 294 27.88 -13.46 7.78
N PRO A 295 27.63 -14.51 8.57
CA PRO A 295 27.29 -14.38 10.00
C PRO A 295 28.34 -13.64 10.83
N SER A 296 29.62 -13.73 10.45
CA SER A 296 30.72 -13.04 11.15
C SER A 296 30.70 -11.51 11.00
N ALA A 297 30.10 -10.97 9.94
CA ALA A 297 30.08 -9.54 9.63
C ALA A 297 28.65 -8.95 9.65
N LEU A 298 27.62 -9.78 9.81
CA LEU A 298 26.23 -9.35 9.68
C LEU A 298 25.83 -8.29 10.72
N SER A 299 26.26 -8.45 11.98
CA SER A 299 25.95 -7.48 13.05
C SER A 299 26.53 -6.09 12.75
N SER A 300 27.81 -6.02 12.38
CA SER A 300 28.45 -4.74 12.03
C SER A 300 27.86 -4.13 10.76
N THR A 301 27.40 -4.98 9.83
CA THR A 301 26.73 -4.54 8.60
C THR A 301 25.37 -3.90 8.91
N VAL A 302 24.58 -4.51 9.79
CA VAL A 302 23.30 -3.96 10.28
C VAL A 302 23.52 -2.59 10.94
N GLU A 303 24.50 -2.48 11.83
CA GLU A 303 24.81 -1.23 12.53
C GLU A 303 25.24 -0.11 11.56
N ALA A 304 26.09 -0.41 10.59
CA ALA A 304 26.56 0.58 9.62
C ALA A 304 25.42 1.07 8.70
N VAL A 305 24.57 0.16 8.21
CA VAL A 305 23.40 0.52 7.39
C VAL A 305 22.37 1.30 8.21
N ARG A 306 22.13 0.90 9.46
CA ARG A 306 21.25 1.63 10.40
C ARG A 306 21.75 3.05 10.64
N SER A 307 23.05 3.23 10.89
CA SER A 307 23.63 4.57 11.06
C SER A 307 23.47 5.45 9.83
N ARG A 308 23.59 4.90 8.61
CA ARG A 308 23.31 5.65 7.37
C ARG A 308 21.84 6.04 7.27
N TYR A 309 20.93 5.11 7.58
CA TYR A 309 19.50 5.36 7.58
C TYR A 309 19.12 6.48 8.58
N ASP A 310 19.58 6.37 9.82
CA ASP A 310 19.34 7.35 10.90
C ASP A 310 19.77 8.77 10.53
N ALA A 311 20.81 8.91 9.69
CA ALA A 311 21.30 10.19 9.22
C ALA A 311 20.44 10.85 8.13
N ILE A 312 19.63 10.09 7.38
CA ILE A 312 18.93 10.61 6.19
C ILE A 312 17.41 10.49 6.24
N TRP A 313 16.83 9.60 7.05
CA TRP A 313 15.39 9.33 6.96
C TRP A 313 14.53 10.55 7.30
N ALA A 314 14.93 11.35 8.29
CA ALA A 314 14.13 12.48 8.77
C ALA A 314 13.92 13.56 7.70
N SER A 315 14.86 13.71 6.75
CA SER A 315 14.75 14.67 5.65
C SER A 315 14.10 14.10 4.39
N LYS A 316 14.04 12.77 4.26
CA LYS A 316 13.61 12.09 3.03
C LYS A 316 12.31 11.27 3.16
N SER A 317 11.88 10.95 4.39
CA SER A 317 10.70 10.15 4.66
C SER A 317 9.82 10.79 5.74
N PRO A 318 8.48 10.80 5.59
CA PRO A 318 7.57 11.29 6.62
C PRO A 318 7.42 10.33 7.81
N LEU A 319 8.02 9.14 7.74
CA LEU A 319 7.89 8.07 8.72
C LEU A 319 9.23 7.36 8.91
N ASP A 320 9.60 7.08 10.15
CA ASP A 320 10.70 6.17 10.48
C ASP A 320 10.23 4.72 10.34
N ASP A 321 10.63 4.08 9.24
CA ASP A 321 10.27 2.70 8.90
C ASP A 321 10.93 1.67 9.84
N THR A 322 11.97 2.03 10.61
CA THR A 322 12.55 1.11 11.61
C THR A 322 11.61 0.85 12.78
N PHE A 323 10.56 1.66 12.95
CA PHE A 323 9.50 1.42 13.91
C PHE A 323 8.89 0.01 13.80
N PHE A 324 8.82 -0.54 12.59
CA PHE A 324 8.28 -1.87 12.34
C PHE A 324 9.15 -3.03 12.83
N LEU A 325 10.44 -2.79 13.07
CA LEU A 325 11.38 -3.77 13.62
C LEU A 325 11.21 -3.95 15.13
N LEU A 326 10.55 -3.00 15.80
CA LEU A 326 10.30 -3.11 17.23
C LEU A 326 9.34 -4.27 17.52
N PRO A 327 9.50 -4.96 18.67
CA PRO A 327 8.53 -5.94 19.11
C PRO A 327 7.11 -5.33 19.13
N PRO A 328 6.07 -6.09 18.74
CA PRO A 328 4.71 -5.61 18.83
C PRO A 328 4.44 -5.20 20.28
N GLN A 329 4.12 -3.93 20.48
CA GLN A 329 3.79 -3.45 21.81
C GLN A 329 2.54 -4.19 22.29
N ALA A 330 2.63 -4.80 23.48
CA ALA A 330 1.53 -5.55 24.05
C ALA A 330 0.28 -4.66 24.08
N PRO A 331 -0.87 -5.12 23.54
CA PRO A 331 -2.07 -4.32 23.57
C PRO A 331 -2.41 -4.02 25.04
N ARG A 332 -2.40 -2.73 25.41
CA ARG A 332 -3.13 -2.30 26.60
C ARG A 332 -4.58 -2.67 26.33
N GLN A 333 -5.18 -3.44 27.24
CA GLN A 333 -6.52 -3.98 27.10
C GLN A 333 -7.54 -2.85 26.87
N SER A 334 -7.80 -2.51 25.61
CA SER A 334 -9.01 -1.87 25.16
C SER A 334 -9.76 -2.92 24.36
N SER A 335 -10.76 -3.52 25.03
CA SER A 335 -11.68 -4.48 24.44
C SER A 335 -12.52 -3.79 23.37
N THR A 336 -12.15 -3.89 22.10
CA THR A 336 -13.08 -4.03 20.96
C THR A 336 -12.32 -4.35 19.68
N SER A 337 -12.33 -5.63 19.31
CA SER A 337 -12.02 -6.07 17.95
C SER A 337 -13.11 -5.62 17.00
N ILE A 338 -12.80 -4.69 16.07
CA ILE A 338 -13.64 -4.40 14.91
C ILE A 338 -12.76 -4.53 13.65
N PRO A 339 -13.13 -5.39 12.68
CA PRO A 339 -12.40 -5.49 11.42
C PRO A 339 -12.60 -4.23 10.56
N ALA A 340 -11.57 -3.89 9.80
CA ALA A 340 -11.54 -2.72 8.93
C ALA A 340 -12.62 -2.82 7.83
N SER A 341 -13.61 -1.94 7.87
CA SER A 341 -14.48 -1.58 6.75
C SER A 341 -14.96 -0.14 6.93
N PRO A 342 -15.24 0.62 5.85
CA PRO A 342 -15.61 2.02 5.94
C PRO A 342 -17.05 2.16 6.44
N CYS A 343 -17.26 2.88 7.56
CA CYS A 343 -18.59 3.17 8.08
C CYS A 343 -19.30 4.25 7.25
N ARG A 344 -20.54 3.96 6.85
CA ARG A 344 -21.53 4.89 6.30
C ARG A 344 -22.41 5.38 7.46
N PRO A 345 -22.87 6.65 7.50
CA PRO A 345 -23.70 7.12 8.61
C PRO A 345 -25.14 6.63 8.44
N SER A 346 -25.73 6.10 9.51
CA SER A 346 -27.16 5.78 9.60
C SER A 346 -27.81 6.54 10.74
N GLN A 347 -28.97 7.10 10.43
CA GLN A 347 -29.80 7.99 11.25
C GLN A 347 -30.56 7.24 12.36
N HIS A 348 -30.98 8.02 13.35
CA HIS A 348 -31.75 7.67 14.55
C HIS A 348 -33.11 6.99 14.32
N ALA A 349 -33.54 6.12 15.26
CA ALA A 349 -34.73 6.31 16.11
C ALA A 349 -35.05 5.10 17.03
N GLY A 350 -35.33 5.36 18.32
CA GLY A 350 -36.50 4.84 19.04
C GLY A 350 -36.41 3.57 19.92
N SER A 351 -36.28 3.77 21.24
CA SER A 351 -36.58 2.91 22.41
C SER A 351 -37.71 1.86 22.26
N THR A 352 -37.69 0.68 22.91
CA THR A 352 -38.04 0.43 24.34
C THR A 352 -37.80 -1.05 24.76
N ALA A 353 -37.79 -1.30 26.07
CA ALA A 353 -37.23 -2.44 26.80
C ALA A 353 -38.10 -3.73 26.95
N ALA A 354 -37.44 -4.89 27.14
CA ALA A 354 -37.65 -5.89 28.23
C ALA A 354 -36.99 -7.25 27.92
N SER A 355 -36.42 -7.90 28.94
CA SER A 355 -35.78 -9.25 28.97
C SER A 355 -36.77 -10.32 29.50
N PRO A 356 -36.42 -11.63 29.71
CA PRO A 356 -35.40 -12.52 29.12
C PRO A 356 -35.93 -13.96 28.76
N ARG A 357 -35.00 -14.84 28.29
CA ARG A 357 -34.89 -16.32 28.48
C ARG A 357 -35.51 -17.33 27.48
N ASN A 358 -34.56 -18.06 26.84
CA ASN A 358 -34.41 -19.53 26.74
C ASN A 358 -35.13 -20.39 25.65
N ARG A 359 -34.28 -21.21 24.99
CA ARG A 359 -34.47 -22.55 24.39
C ARG A 359 -35.15 -22.74 23.01
N SER A 360 -34.27 -23.02 22.04
CA SER A 360 -34.27 -24.18 21.11
C SER A 360 -35.59 -24.88 20.75
N SER A 361 -36.01 -24.78 19.49
CA SER A 361 -36.23 -25.91 18.57
C SER A 361 -36.88 -25.44 17.26
N SER A 362 -36.36 -25.94 16.15
CA SER A 362 -36.77 -25.72 14.76
C SER A 362 -38.11 -26.34 14.37
N SER A 363 -38.96 -25.63 13.60
CA SER A 363 -39.38 -26.01 12.23
C SER A 363 -40.57 -25.17 11.71
N ALA A 364 -40.49 -24.83 10.40
CA ALA A 364 -41.53 -24.47 9.43
C ALA A 364 -42.53 -23.34 9.80
N GLY A 365 -42.77 -22.31 8.99
CA GLY A 365 -42.47 -22.02 7.61
C GLY A 365 -43.56 -21.09 7.09
N LEU A 366 -43.20 -19.91 6.58
CA LEU A 366 -44.05 -19.13 5.68
C LEU A 366 -43.15 -18.51 4.61
N LEU A 367 -43.24 -19.08 3.40
CA LEU A 367 -42.59 -18.62 2.19
C LEU A 367 -43.36 -17.44 1.58
N THR A 368 -42.62 -16.49 0.99
CA THR A 368 -42.65 -16.08 -0.43
C THR A 368 -41.81 -14.78 -0.62
N PRO A 369 -41.36 -14.41 -1.83
CA PRO A 369 -40.52 -15.19 -2.75
C PRO A 369 -39.34 -14.35 -3.35
N LEU A 370 -38.43 -15.02 -4.09
CA LEU A 370 -37.43 -14.46 -5.04
C LEU A 370 -36.07 -13.96 -4.50
N ARG A 371 -35.22 -14.90 -4.08
CA ARG A 371 -33.79 -14.90 -4.48
C ARG A 371 -33.42 -16.30 -4.94
N GLY A 372 -33.01 -16.41 -6.20
CA GLY A 372 -32.53 -17.66 -6.78
C GLY A 372 -31.36 -18.23 -5.98
N SER A 373 -31.39 -19.55 -5.83
CA SER A 373 -30.38 -20.36 -5.17
C SER A 373 -28.97 -20.04 -5.66
N ASN A 374 -28.08 -19.77 -4.72
CA ASN A 374 -26.65 -19.60 -4.95
C ASN A 374 -26.03 -20.94 -5.39
N PRO A 375 -25.52 -21.11 -6.62
CA PRO A 375 -24.89 -22.36 -7.03
C PRO A 375 -23.37 -22.20 -6.95
N MET A 376 -22.79 -22.24 -5.76
CA MET A 376 -21.38 -22.63 -5.60
C MET A 376 -21.03 -22.86 -4.12
N GLY A 377 -21.32 -24.07 -3.64
CA GLY A 377 -20.54 -24.65 -2.55
C GLY A 377 -19.26 -25.23 -3.15
N ARG A 378 -18.19 -24.42 -3.24
CA ARG A 378 -16.82 -24.90 -3.48
C ARG A 378 -15.86 -23.94 -2.78
N HIS A 379 -15.11 -24.49 -1.82
CA HIS A 379 -13.94 -23.92 -1.15
C HIS A 379 -13.70 -22.43 -1.37
N ALA A 380 -14.21 -21.59 -0.46
CA ALA A 380 -13.82 -20.19 -0.42
C ALA A 380 -12.30 -20.12 -0.18
N ALA A 381 -11.55 -19.72 -1.19
CA ALA A 381 -10.15 -19.34 -1.03
C ALA A 381 -10.05 -18.30 0.09
N PRO A 382 -8.97 -18.30 0.89
CA PRO A 382 -8.79 -17.29 1.93
C PRO A 382 -8.90 -15.89 1.32
N PRO A 383 -9.50 -14.91 2.03
CA PRO A 383 -9.64 -13.55 1.50
C PRO A 383 -8.26 -13.01 1.12
N SER A 384 -8.09 -12.66 -0.15
CA SER A 384 -6.82 -12.13 -0.64
C SER A 384 -6.51 -10.79 0.04
N THR A 385 -5.24 -10.58 0.41
CA THR A 385 -4.83 -9.31 0.99
C THR A 385 -4.90 -8.19 -0.07
N PRO A 386 -5.15 -6.92 0.31
CA PRO A 386 -5.35 -5.82 -0.63
C PRO A 386 -4.25 -5.72 -1.70
N MET A 387 -2.99 -5.86 -1.30
CA MET A 387 -1.85 -5.84 -2.21
C MET A 387 -1.82 -7.04 -3.16
N THR A 388 -2.17 -8.24 -2.69
CA THR A 388 -2.22 -9.43 -3.56
C THR A 388 -3.30 -9.25 -4.63
N SER A 389 -4.46 -8.72 -4.23
CA SER A 389 -5.54 -8.40 -5.17
C SER A 389 -5.17 -7.30 -6.17
N GLN A 390 -4.35 -6.32 -5.76
CA GLN A 390 -3.86 -5.26 -6.64
C GLN A 390 -2.85 -5.80 -7.65
N LEU A 391 -1.86 -6.58 -7.21
CA LEU A 391 -0.87 -7.21 -8.11
C LEU A 391 -1.55 -8.14 -9.12
N GLU A 392 -2.55 -8.91 -8.70
CA GLU A 392 -3.37 -9.73 -9.61
C GLU A 392 -4.07 -8.87 -10.67
N SER A 393 -4.55 -7.69 -10.30
CA SER A 393 -5.19 -6.78 -11.25
C SER A 393 -4.23 -6.11 -12.22
N VAL A 394 -2.99 -5.81 -11.80
CA VAL A 394 -1.95 -5.29 -12.71
C VAL A 394 -1.47 -6.41 -13.66
N SER A 395 -1.27 -7.63 -13.16
CA SER A 395 -0.94 -8.79 -14.00
C SER A 395 -2.03 -9.05 -15.04
N TRP A 396 -3.29 -9.08 -14.61
CA TRP A 396 -4.43 -9.22 -15.52
C TRP A 396 -4.44 -8.12 -16.58
N LEU A 397 -4.23 -6.84 -16.24
CA LEU A 397 -4.18 -5.76 -17.23
C LEU A 397 -3.09 -5.99 -18.28
N SER A 398 -1.91 -6.42 -17.85
CA SER A 398 -0.77 -6.67 -18.75
C SER A 398 -1.02 -7.83 -19.72
N GLU A 399 -1.81 -8.82 -19.32
CA GLU A 399 -2.23 -9.95 -20.15
C GLU A 399 -3.45 -9.60 -21.01
N ALA A 400 -4.38 -8.83 -20.45
CA ALA A 400 -5.66 -8.47 -21.04
C ALA A 400 -5.51 -7.46 -22.18
N VAL A 401 -4.47 -6.63 -22.17
CA VAL A 401 -4.20 -5.64 -23.21
C VAL A 401 -3.06 -6.17 -24.09
N PRO A 402 -3.35 -6.75 -25.28
CA PRO A 402 -2.32 -7.25 -26.17
C PRO A 402 -1.46 -6.07 -26.66
N ARG A 403 -0.13 -6.19 -26.61
CA ARG A 403 0.80 -5.16 -27.10
C ARG A 403 0.69 -4.90 -28.62
N SER A 404 0.11 -5.84 -29.35
CA SER A 404 -0.22 -5.72 -30.76
C SER A 404 -1.74 -5.71 -30.90
N SER A 405 -2.30 -4.54 -31.19
CA SER A 405 -3.73 -4.32 -31.38
C SER A 405 -4.31 -5.36 -32.34
N SER A 406 -5.26 -6.18 -31.89
CA SER A 406 -6.03 -7.09 -32.75
C SER A 406 -7.06 -6.30 -33.59
N THR A 407 -6.59 -5.24 -34.26
CA THR A 407 -7.37 -4.28 -35.05
C THR A 407 -8.03 -4.93 -36.25
N SER A 408 -7.52 -6.08 -36.72
CA SER A 408 -8.08 -6.82 -37.86
C SER A 408 -9.52 -7.27 -37.62
N ASP A 409 -9.87 -7.72 -36.41
CA ASP A 409 -11.22 -8.18 -36.08
C ASP A 409 -12.21 -7.02 -35.96
N LEU A 410 -11.77 -5.88 -35.39
CA LEU A 410 -12.58 -4.66 -35.30
C LEU A 410 -12.85 -4.05 -36.67
N ALA A 411 -11.85 -4.09 -37.57
CA ALA A 411 -11.97 -3.58 -38.93
C ALA A 411 -13.14 -4.24 -39.68
N ARG A 412 -13.44 -5.53 -39.41
CA ARG A 412 -14.61 -6.21 -39.98
C ARG A 412 -15.92 -5.49 -39.63
N TYR A 413 -16.11 -5.11 -38.37
CA TYR A 413 -17.33 -4.40 -37.94
C TYR A 413 -17.36 -2.95 -38.43
N PHE A 414 -16.21 -2.27 -38.45
CA PHE A 414 -16.12 -0.90 -38.96
C PHE A 414 -16.45 -0.82 -40.46
N ASN A 415 -15.97 -1.79 -41.24
CA ASN A 415 -16.24 -1.86 -42.68
C ASN A 415 -17.67 -2.32 -43.00
N ALA A 416 -18.35 -2.99 -42.06
CA ALA A 416 -19.75 -3.38 -42.21
C ALA A 416 -20.74 -2.23 -41.91
N CYS A 417 -20.26 -1.12 -41.35
CA CYS A 417 -21.08 0.06 -41.08
C CYS A 417 -21.31 0.88 -42.36
N SER A 418 -22.48 1.52 -42.44
CA SER A 418 -22.85 2.39 -43.57
C SER A 418 -21.81 3.50 -43.84
N ARG A 419 -21.19 4.01 -42.78
CA ARG A 419 -19.99 4.87 -42.80
C ARG A 419 -19.02 4.32 -41.77
N SER A 420 -17.75 4.14 -42.15
CA SER A 420 -16.73 3.65 -41.21
C SER A 420 -16.58 4.62 -40.03
N PRO A 421 -16.80 4.17 -38.78
CA PRO A 421 -16.71 5.01 -37.59
C PRO A 421 -15.27 5.15 -37.06
N GLN A 422 -14.27 4.52 -37.70
CA GLN A 422 -12.92 4.38 -37.17
C GLN A 422 -12.27 5.73 -36.82
N ASN A 423 -12.22 6.68 -37.76
CA ASN A 423 -11.60 7.99 -37.52
C ASN A 423 -12.34 8.79 -36.45
N ASP A 424 -13.67 8.68 -36.41
CA ASP A 424 -14.51 9.38 -35.43
C ASP A 424 -14.26 8.83 -34.01
N ILE A 425 -14.08 7.51 -33.89
CA ILE A 425 -13.72 6.82 -32.64
C ILE A 425 -12.30 7.22 -32.19
N GLU A 426 -11.31 7.19 -33.08
CA GLU A 426 -9.92 7.57 -32.78
C GLU A 426 -9.83 9.03 -32.33
N ALA A 427 -10.48 9.95 -33.05
CA ALA A 427 -10.53 11.37 -32.68
C ALA A 427 -11.22 11.59 -31.33
N ARG A 428 -12.30 10.86 -31.04
CA ARG A 428 -12.99 10.91 -29.75
C ARG A 428 -12.10 10.42 -28.61
N LEU A 429 -11.44 9.27 -28.78
CA LEU A 429 -10.53 8.71 -27.78
C LEU A 429 -9.38 9.67 -27.48
N SER A 430 -8.78 10.24 -28.52
CA SER A 430 -7.70 11.23 -28.39
C SER A 430 -8.15 12.42 -27.52
N ARG A 431 -9.31 13.02 -27.85
CA ARG A 431 -9.88 14.14 -27.10
C ARG A 431 -10.18 13.80 -25.64
N LEU A 432 -10.74 12.62 -25.37
CA LEU A 432 -11.04 12.19 -23.99
C LEU A 432 -9.76 11.92 -23.19
N CYS A 433 -8.74 11.32 -23.80
CA CYS A 433 -7.44 11.12 -23.16
C CYS A 433 -6.71 12.45 -22.93
N ASP A 434 -6.78 13.39 -23.86
CA ASP A 434 -6.22 14.75 -23.70
C ASP A 434 -6.80 15.45 -22.48
N ARG A 435 -8.12 15.37 -22.28
CA ARG A 435 -8.81 15.91 -21.10
C ARG A 435 -8.25 15.31 -19.82
N VAL A 436 -8.18 13.99 -19.75
CA VAL A 436 -7.66 13.28 -18.56
C VAL A 436 -6.19 13.67 -18.28
N ARG A 437 -5.36 13.81 -19.33
CA ARG A 437 -3.96 14.31 -19.22
C ARG A 437 -3.88 15.74 -18.71
N SER A 438 -4.79 16.62 -19.12
CA SER A 438 -4.74 18.04 -18.74
C SER A 438 -5.05 18.26 -17.26
N VAL A 439 -5.83 17.37 -16.63
CA VAL A 439 -6.28 17.53 -15.24
C VAL A 439 -5.38 16.82 -14.25
N SER A 440 -4.49 15.93 -14.70
CA SER A 440 -3.65 15.13 -13.80
C SER A 440 -2.38 14.64 -14.46
N SER A 441 -1.29 14.52 -13.70
CA SER A 441 -0.01 13.96 -14.16
C SER A 441 -0.05 12.43 -14.27
N ILE A 442 -1.04 11.89 -14.98
CA ILE A 442 -1.14 10.44 -15.23
C ILE A 442 -0.01 10.01 -16.16
N ALA A 443 0.56 8.84 -15.87
CA ALA A 443 1.52 8.21 -16.76
C ALA A 443 0.85 7.86 -18.10
N ASN A 444 1.45 8.29 -19.23
CA ASN A 444 0.96 7.98 -20.58
C ASN A 444 0.65 6.49 -20.78
N GLU A 445 1.45 5.62 -20.15
CA GLU A 445 1.26 4.17 -20.13
C GLU A 445 -0.12 3.74 -19.58
N GLN A 446 -0.63 4.38 -18.53
CA GLN A 446 -1.96 4.05 -17.98
C GLN A 446 -3.07 4.42 -18.98
N LEU A 447 -2.90 5.49 -19.74
CA LEU A 447 -3.86 5.88 -20.78
C LEU A 447 -3.78 4.96 -21.98
N GLU A 448 -2.59 4.50 -22.36
CA GLU A 448 -2.39 3.50 -23.41
C GLU A 448 -3.04 2.16 -23.03
N LEU A 449 -2.84 1.71 -21.78
CA LEU A 449 -3.53 0.53 -21.24
C LEU A 449 -5.06 0.70 -21.27
N GLY A 450 -5.56 1.89 -20.89
CA GLY A 450 -6.98 2.21 -20.95
C GLY A 450 -7.55 2.15 -22.36
N GLN A 451 -6.84 2.71 -23.35
CA GLN A 451 -7.23 2.66 -24.77
C GLN A 451 -7.20 1.23 -25.32
N GLY A 452 -6.16 0.46 -24.99
CA GLY A 452 -6.07 -0.94 -25.39
C GLY A 452 -7.20 -1.80 -24.83
N LEU A 453 -7.52 -1.61 -23.54
CA LEU A 453 -8.65 -2.28 -22.91
C LEU A 453 -9.99 -1.84 -23.53
N TYR A 454 -10.13 -0.56 -23.89
CA TYR A 454 -11.30 -0.04 -24.58
C TYR A 454 -11.55 -0.76 -25.92
N TYR A 455 -10.52 -0.91 -26.77
CA TYR A 455 -10.70 -1.58 -28.06
C TYR A 455 -11.02 -3.07 -27.90
N LYS A 456 -10.39 -3.74 -26.92
CA LYS A 456 -10.75 -5.12 -26.57
C LYS A 456 -12.21 -5.24 -26.17
N MET A 457 -12.67 -4.38 -25.26
CA MET A 457 -14.04 -4.44 -24.76
C MET A 457 -15.06 -4.05 -25.81
N LEU A 458 -14.75 -3.07 -26.67
CA LEU A 458 -15.56 -2.74 -27.83
C LEU A 458 -15.76 -3.95 -28.74
N LEU A 459 -14.68 -4.68 -29.04
CA LEU A 459 -14.77 -5.89 -29.85
C LEU A 459 -15.64 -6.97 -29.19
N SER A 460 -15.47 -7.20 -27.89
CA SER A 460 -16.29 -8.15 -27.13
C SER A 460 -17.78 -7.78 -27.16
N PHE A 461 -18.11 -6.49 -27.05
CA PHE A 461 -19.50 -6.02 -27.14
C PHE A 461 -20.08 -6.22 -28.54
N LEU A 462 -19.34 -5.88 -29.59
CA LEU A 462 -19.81 -6.07 -30.97
C LEU A 462 -20.02 -7.55 -31.31
N LYS A 463 -19.13 -8.44 -30.85
CA LYS A 463 -19.30 -9.89 -30.98
C LYS A 463 -20.57 -10.38 -30.27
N ALA A 464 -20.85 -9.89 -29.06
CA ALA A 464 -22.06 -10.25 -28.33
C ALA A 464 -23.33 -9.72 -29.00
N GLU A 465 -23.29 -8.49 -29.51
CA GLU A 465 -24.41 -7.88 -30.23
C GLU A 465 -24.68 -8.54 -31.58
N GLU A 466 -23.66 -9.00 -32.31
CA GLU A 466 -23.84 -9.79 -33.54
C GLU A 466 -24.60 -11.08 -33.24
N GLN A 467 -24.25 -11.77 -32.15
CA GLN A 467 -24.97 -12.97 -31.74
C GLN A 467 -26.43 -12.69 -31.33
N ARG A 468 -26.66 -11.56 -30.64
CA ARG A 468 -27.98 -11.18 -30.13
C ARG A 468 -28.92 -10.68 -31.23
N LEU A 469 -28.43 -9.81 -32.10
CA LEU A 469 -29.22 -9.12 -33.13
C LEU A 469 -29.13 -9.80 -34.51
N ARG A 470 -28.19 -10.72 -34.71
CA ARG A 470 -27.92 -11.40 -36.00
C ARG A 470 -27.66 -10.42 -37.14
N GLN A 471 -27.00 -9.30 -36.84
CA GLN A 471 -26.59 -8.28 -37.79
C GLN A 471 -25.15 -7.83 -37.51
N THR A 472 -24.51 -7.21 -38.50
CA THR A 472 -23.13 -6.72 -38.41
C THR A 472 -23.00 -5.20 -38.56
N ASP A 473 -24.06 -4.51 -39.00
CA ASP A 473 -24.08 -3.04 -39.04
C ASP A 473 -24.51 -2.50 -37.66
N PHE A 474 -23.58 -1.83 -36.99
CA PHE A 474 -23.77 -1.20 -35.69
C PHE A 474 -23.58 0.32 -35.74
N SER A 475 -23.82 0.95 -36.90
CA SER A 475 -23.60 2.39 -37.14
C SER A 475 -24.23 3.29 -36.07
N THR A 476 -25.44 2.98 -35.62
CA THR A 476 -26.15 3.76 -34.58
C THR A 476 -25.49 3.67 -33.21
N LEU A 477 -25.01 2.47 -32.83
CA LEU A 477 -24.29 2.25 -31.58
C LEU A 477 -22.91 2.92 -31.62
N LEU A 478 -22.17 2.75 -32.71
CA LEU A 478 -20.81 3.28 -32.88
C LEU A 478 -20.75 4.80 -33.12
N ALA A 479 -21.87 5.42 -33.51
CA ALA A 479 -21.98 6.88 -33.54
C ALA A 479 -22.18 7.50 -32.14
N ASN A 480 -22.66 6.72 -31.15
CA ASN A 480 -23.12 7.25 -29.86
C ASN A 480 -21.97 7.69 -28.93
N ASP A 481 -21.83 9.00 -28.73
CA ASP A 481 -20.77 9.57 -27.89
C ASP A 481 -20.81 9.09 -26.43
N ALA A 482 -22.00 9.06 -25.82
CA ALA A 482 -22.18 8.64 -24.43
C ALA A 482 -21.78 7.17 -24.22
N PHE A 483 -22.03 6.29 -25.21
CA PHE A 483 -21.58 4.90 -25.16
C PHE A 483 -20.05 4.81 -25.12
N HIS A 484 -19.37 5.50 -26.03
CA HIS A 484 -17.91 5.48 -26.11
C HIS A 484 -17.24 6.10 -24.88
N THR A 485 -17.76 7.22 -24.39
CA THR A 485 -17.29 7.89 -23.18
C THR A 485 -17.51 6.99 -21.95
N SER A 486 -18.65 6.32 -21.84
CA SER A 486 -18.94 5.37 -20.75
C SER A 486 -18.05 4.13 -20.78
N LEU A 487 -17.81 3.57 -21.97
CA LEU A 487 -16.93 2.42 -22.12
C LEU A 487 -15.49 2.78 -21.76
N LEU A 488 -14.99 3.91 -22.25
CA LEU A 488 -13.65 4.40 -21.90
C LEU A 488 -13.53 4.70 -20.41
N ALA A 489 -14.56 5.29 -19.79
CA ALA A 489 -14.59 5.53 -18.35
C ALA A 489 -14.45 4.22 -17.55
N CYS A 490 -15.16 3.15 -17.96
CA CYS A 490 -15.03 1.83 -17.31
C CYS A 490 -13.62 1.25 -17.45
N CYS A 491 -13.01 1.38 -18.64
CA CYS A 491 -11.63 0.93 -18.88
C CYS A 491 -10.62 1.71 -18.04
N LEU A 492 -10.70 3.04 -18.03
CA LEU A 492 -9.82 3.90 -17.25
C LEU A 492 -10.00 3.69 -15.75
N GLU A 493 -11.24 3.56 -15.25
CA GLU A 493 -11.50 3.24 -13.86
C GLU A 493 -10.87 1.89 -13.46
N SER A 494 -10.91 0.89 -14.34
CA SER A 494 -10.27 -0.40 -14.10
C SER A 494 -8.75 -0.27 -14.04
N VAL A 495 -8.15 0.51 -14.94
CA VAL A 495 -6.70 0.77 -14.93
C VAL A 495 -6.29 1.53 -13.67
N PHE A 496 -6.94 2.65 -13.37
CA PHE A 496 -6.62 3.46 -12.19
C PHE A 496 -6.83 2.70 -10.89
N ALA A 497 -7.84 1.81 -10.83
CA ALA A 497 -8.05 0.97 -9.66
C ALA A 497 -6.91 -0.05 -9.47
N SER A 498 -6.42 -0.66 -10.55
CA SER A 498 -5.30 -1.60 -10.49
C SER A 498 -4.00 -0.93 -10.03
N TYR A 499 -3.74 0.29 -10.49
CA TYR A 499 -2.55 1.06 -10.12
C TYR A 499 -2.72 1.93 -8.87
N SER A 500 -3.88 1.89 -8.21
CA SER A 500 -4.21 2.76 -7.07
C SER A 500 -4.01 4.26 -7.34
N THR A 501 -4.27 4.71 -8.58
CA THR A 501 -4.01 6.09 -8.99
C THR A 501 -4.84 7.07 -8.16
N PRO A 502 -4.22 7.90 -7.29
CA PRO A 502 -4.95 8.75 -6.36
C PRO A 502 -5.71 9.86 -7.09
N GLY A 503 -6.93 10.16 -6.64
CA GLY A 503 -7.74 11.26 -7.19
C GLY A 503 -8.32 11.00 -8.59
N MET A 504 -8.04 9.85 -9.20
CA MET A 504 -8.53 9.48 -10.53
C MET A 504 -9.71 8.53 -10.52
N LEU A 505 -9.92 7.85 -9.40
CA LEU A 505 -10.99 6.88 -9.23
C LEU A 505 -12.36 7.55 -9.13
N PHE A 506 -13.41 6.79 -9.43
CA PHE A 506 -14.80 7.23 -9.26
C PHE A 506 -15.04 7.90 -7.89
N PRO A 507 -15.80 9.02 -7.86
CA PRO A 507 -16.53 9.62 -9.00
C PRO A 507 -15.70 10.56 -9.87
N ALA A 508 -14.42 10.79 -9.56
CA ALA A 508 -13.61 11.81 -10.22
C ALA A 508 -13.48 11.61 -11.73
N ILE A 509 -13.33 10.35 -12.19
CA ILE A 509 -13.26 10.02 -13.62
C ILE A 509 -14.48 10.50 -14.42
N LEU A 510 -15.67 10.49 -13.80
CA LEU A 510 -16.88 10.98 -14.46
C LEU A 510 -16.81 12.48 -14.69
N ASN A 511 -16.31 13.23 -13.72
CA ASN A 511 -16.15 14.67 -13.84
C ASN A 511 -15.12 15.02 -14.92
N TYR A 512 -13.99 14.30 -14.98
CA TYR A 512 -12.95 14.57 -15.99
C TYR A 512 -13.40 14.28 -17.41
N LEU A 513 -14.28 13.29 -17.58
CA LEU A 513 -14.86 12.91 -18.86
C LEU A 513 -16.20 13.61 -19.16
N GLU A 514 -16.69 14.48 -18.27
CA GLU A 514 -18.03 15.10 -18.35
C GLU A 514 -19.16 14.07 -18.54
N LEU A 515 -19.00 12.89 -17.96
CA LEU A 515 -19.92 11.78 -18.12
C LEU A 515 -21.00 11.80 -17.04
N GLN A 516 -22.26 11.73 -17.46
CA GLN A 516 -23.37 11.59 -16.53
C GLN A 516 -23.35 10.20 -15.86
N PRO A 517 -23.54 10.11 -14.53
CA PRO A 517 -23.55 8.82 -13.82
C PRO A 517 -24.58 7.82 -14.38
N PHE A 518 -25.71 8.33 -14.87
CA PHE A 518 -26.75 7.50 -15.48
C PHE A 518 -26.28 6.79 -16.75
N ASP A 519 -25.51 7.47 -17.61
CA ASP A 519 -24.98 6.86 -18.83
C ASP A 519 -23.87 5.86 -18.51
N PHE A 520 -23.03 6.19 -17.52
CA PHE A 520 -22.02 5.26 -17.01
C PHE A 520 -22.65 3.95 -16.54
N GLY A 521 -23.70 4.03 -15.71
CA GLY A 521 -24.41 2.87 -15.15
C GLY A 521 -24.89 1.85 -16.20
N LYS A 522 -25.28 2.32 -17.40
CA LYS A 522 -25.77 1.46 -18.48
C LYS A 522 -24.71 0.50 -19.03
N VAL A 523 -23.42 0.82 -18.91
CA VAL A 523 -22.33 0.05 -19.50
C VAL A 523 -21.72 -0.96 -18.54
N ILE A 524 -21.85 -0.74 -17.22
CA ILE A 524 -21.12 -1.48 -16.19
C ILE A 524 -21.47 -2.97 -16.17
N GLU A 525 -22.77 -3.30 -16.24
CA GLU A 525 -23.21 -4.70 -16.24
C GLU A 525 -22.66 -5.45 -17.47
N SER A 526 -22.79 -4.84 -18.65
CA SER A 526 -22.25 -5.38 -19.89
C SER A 526 -20.73 -5.52 -19.82
N PHE A 527 -20.02 -4.56 -19.23
CA PHE A 527 -18.58 -4.60 -19.07
C PHE A 527 -18.13 -5.80 -18.22
N VAL A 528 -18.74 -5.98 -17.05
CA VAL A 528 -18.43 -7.10 -16.15
C VAL A 528 -18.80 -8.45 -16.78
N ARG A 529 -19.90 -8.51 -17.54
CA ARG A 529 -20.36 -9.74 -18.20
C ARG A 529 -19.41 -10.20 -19.30
N HIS A 530 -18.84 -9.28 -20.08
CA HIS A 530 -18.03 -9.61 -21.26
C HIS A 530 -16.51 -9.62 -21.00
N GLU A 531 -16.07 -9.40 -19.76
CA GLU A 531 -14.69 -9.64 -19.32
C GLU A 531 -14.70 -10.66 -18.16
N PRO A 532 -14.79 -11.97 -18.46
CA PRO A 532 -14.92 -13.01 -17.43
C PRO A 532 -13.69 -13.08 -16.50
N ASN A 533 -12.51 -12.72 -17.02
CA ASN A 533 -11.25 -12.70 -16.28
C ASN A 533 -11.03 -11.42 -15.46
N LEU A 534 -11.99 -10.48 -15.44
CA LEU A 534 -11.89 -9.26 -14.64
C LEU A 534 -11.69 -9.65 -13.14
N PRO A 535 -10.64 -9.13 -12.48
CA PRO A 535 -10.35 -9.40 -11.08
C PRO A 535 -11.55 -9.15 -10.16
N THR A 536 -11.74 -10.03 -9.17
CA THR A 536 -12.90 -9.99 -8.27
C THR A 536 -13.07 -8.64 -7.58
N HIS A 537 -11.99 -8.01 -7.13
CA HIS A 537 -12.08 -6.70 -6.47
C HIS A 537 -12.56 -5.59 -7.42
N LEU A 538 -12.21 -5.67 -8.72
CA LEU A 538 -12.71 -4.74 -9.74
C LEU A 538 -14.18 -5.01 -10.07
N LYS A 539 -14.61 -6.29 -10.11
CA LYS A 539 -16.03 -6.66 -10.26
C LYS A 539 -16.87 -6.13 -9.11
N VAL A 540 -16.41 -6.33 -7.86
CA VAL A 540 -17.10 -5.84 -6.66
C VAL A 540 -17.12 -4.32 -6.65
N ARG A 541 -16.01 -3.67 -7.02
CA ARG A 541 -15.95 -2.21 -7.15
C ARG A 541 -16.96 -1.71 -8.19
N ALA A 542 -17.04 -2.37 -9.33
CA ALA A 542 -17.97 -2.06 -10.40
C ALA A 542 -19.44 -2.23 -10.01
N THR A 543 -19.76 -3.27 -9.24
CA THR A 543 -21.15 -3.61 -8.89
C THR A 543 -21.65 -2.96 -7.61
N VAL A 544 -20.79 -2.72 -6.61
CA VAL A 544 -21.18 -2.22 -5.28
C VAL A 544 -21.09 -0.69 -5.16
N ARG A 545 -20.23 -0.03 -5.95
CA ARG A 545 -20.09 1.43 -5.89
C ARG A 545 -20.93 2.18 -6.93
N TYR A 546 -21.41 1.50 -7.97
CA TYR A 546 -22.05 2.14 -9.12
C TYR A 546 -23.53 1.77 -9.31
N MET A 547 -24.05 0.86 -8.48
CA MET A 547 -25.47 0.60 -8.26
C MET A 547 -25.84 1.07 -6.86
#